data_AF-A0A7G1KBQ5-F1
#
_entry.id   AF-A0A7G1KBQ5-F1
#
_cell.length_a   1.000
_cell.length_b   1.000
_cell.length_c   1.000
_cell.angle_alpha   90.00
_cell.angle_beta   90.00
_cell.angle_gamma   90.00
#
_symmetry.space_group_name_H-M   'P 1'
#
loop_
_entity.id
_entity.type
_entity.pdbx_description
1 polymer ?
#
loop_
_entity_poly.entity_id
_entity_poly.type
_entity_poly.pdbx_seq_one_letter_code
_entity_poly.pdbx_strand_id
1 'polypeptide(L)' 'MTAEDRPSELRRRGEAAGVPGYADMTADELSEALGKMAKGIDAETAKQQAESKH' A
#
# COMPACT_ATOMS: atom_id res chain seq x y z
N MET A 1 -6.54 19.11 1.15
CA MET A 1 -5.49 18.07 1.25
C MET A 1 -4.36 18.47 0.34
N THR A 2 -3.21 18.83 0.92
CA THR A 2 -1.97 19.16 0.19
C THR A 2 -1.30 17.87 -0.30
N ALA A 3 -0.39 17.97 -1.28
CA ALA A 3 0.27 16.80 -1.88
C ALA A 3 1.06 15.95 -0.86
N GLU A 4 1.46 16.55 0.27
CA GLU A 4 2.18 15.92 1.37
C GLU A 4 1.30 15.02 2.26
N ASP A 5 -0.03 15.15 2.16
CA ASP A 5 -0.99 14.36 2.93
C ASP A 5 -1.16 12.94 2.35
N ARG A 6 -0.90 12.81 1.06
CA ARG A 6 -1.13 11.58 0.28
C ARG A 6 -0.31 10.37 0.79
N PRO A 7 1.02 10.46 1.03
CA PRO A 7 1.80 9.34 1.57
C PRO A 7 1.40 8.96 3.01
N SER A 8 1.10 9.94 3.86
CA SER A 8 0.67 9.71 5.24
C SER A 8 -0.70 9.02 5.30
N GLU A 9 -1.65 9.45 4.46
CA GLU A 9 -2.94 8.80 4.30
C GLU A 9 -2.79 7.37 3.78
N LEU A 10 -1.93 7.15 2.78
CA LEU A 10 -1.69 5.81 2.23
C LEU A 10 -1.09 4.86 3.27
N ARG A 11 -0.12 5.32 4.07
CA ARG A 11 0.42 4.54 5.20
C ARG A 11 -0.66 4.18 6.21
N ARG A 12 -1.50 5.14 6.59
CA ARG A 12 -2.63 4.90 7.50
C ARG A 12 -3.61 3.86 6.93
N ARG A 13 -3.88 3.91 5.63
CA ARG A 13 -4.72 2.92 4.95
C ARG A 13 -4.05 1.54 4.88
N GLY A 14 -2.74 1.49 4.62
CA GLY A 14 -1.95 0.27 4.65
C GLY A 14 -1.97 -0.41 6.02
N GLU A 15 -1.77 0.38 7.08
CA GLU A 15 -1.89 -0.09 8.48
C GLU A 15 -3.29 -0.62 8.77
N ALA A 16 -4.34 0.14 8.43
CA ALA A 16 -5.73 -0.26 8.67
C ALA A 16 -6.15 -1.50 7.86
N ALA A 17 -5.57 -1.68 6.67
CA ALA A 17 -5.78 -2.85 5.84
C ALA A 17 -4.93 -4.06 6.27
N GLY A 18 -3.96 -3.87 7.17
CA GLY A 18 -3.04 -4.93 7.61
C GLY A 18 -2.00 -5.31 6.55
N VAL A 19 -1.57 -4.36 5.71
CA VAL A 19 -0.51 -4.59 4.72
C VAL A 19 0.82 -4.86 5.44
N PRO A 20 1.42 -6.04 5.29
CA PRO A 20 2.70 -6.34 5.90
C PRO A 20 3.80 -5.46 5.29
N GLY A 21 4.63 -4.83 6.13
CA GLY A 21 5.72 -3.95 5.68
C GLY A 21 5.28 -2.58 5.16
N TYR A 22 4.04 -2.14 5.43
CA TYR A 22 3.51 -0.85 4.98
C TYR A 22 4.39 0.37 5.34
N ALA A 23 5.19 0.28 6.41
CA ALA A 23 6.07 1.37 6.85
C ALA A 23 7.28 1.57 5.91
N ASP A 24 7.80 0.48 5.34
CA ASP A 24 8.96 0.46 4.44
C ASP A 24 8.58 0.70 2.98
N MET A 25 7.29 0.54 2.63
CA MET A 25 6.78 0.77 1.29
C MET A 25 6.70 2.26 0.95
N THR A 26 7.01 2.58 -0.30
CA THR A 26 6.74 3.89 -0.90
C THR A 26 5.24 4.13 -1.07
N ALA A 27 4.85 5.39 -1.28
CA ALA A 27 3.45 5.75 -1.52
C ALA A 27 2.86 5.04 -2.75
N ASP A 28 3.66 4.83 -3.80
CA ASP A 28 3.20 4.18 -5.02
C ASP A 28 2.94 2.68 -4.78
N GLU A 29 3.87 2.00 -4.11
CA GLU A 29 3.73 0.59 -3.73
C GLU A 29 2.53 0.38 -2.80
N LEU A 30 2.34 1.25 -1.81
CA LEU A 30 1.18 1.22 -0.91
C LEU A 30 -0.13 1.42 -1.66
N SER A 31 -0.17 2.39 -2.57
CA SER A 31 -1.36 2.65 -3.40
C SER A 31 -1.68 1.44 -4.28
N GLU A 32 -0.66 0.80 -4.84
CA GLU A 32 -0.84 -0.37 -5.69
C GLU A 32 -1.28 -1.61 -4.89
N ALA A 33 -0.67 -1.85 -3.72
CA ALA A 33 -1.06 -2.94 -2.82
C ALA A 33 -2.49 -2.77 -2.32
N LEU A 34 -2.88 -1.58 -1.88
CA LEU A 34 -4.26 -1.27 -1.48
C LEU A 34 -5.24 -1.47 -2.65
N GLY A 35 -4.86 -1.07 -3.86
CA GLY A 35 -5.65 -1.31 -5.07
C GLY A 35 -5.83 -2.79 -5.42
N LYS A 36 -4.82 -3.62 -5.16
CA LYS A 36 -4.89 -5.09 -5.32
C LYS A 36 -5.77 -5.74 -4.26
N MET A 37 -5.66 -5.30 -3.01
CA MET A 37 -6.53 -5.77 -1.93
C MET A 37 -8.00 -5.43 -2.17
N ALA A 38 -8.28 -4.26 -2.74
CA ALA A 38 -9.64 -3.89 -3.17
C ALA A 38 -10.21 -4.82 -4.26
N LYS A 39 -9.35 -5.53 -5.01
CA LYS A 39 -9.75 -6.56 -6.00
C LYS A 39 -9.87 -7.96 -5.40
N GLY A 40 -9.69 -8.11 -4.08
CA GLY A 40 -9.76 -9.39 -3.37
C GLY A 40 -8.43 -10.17 -3.34
N ILE A 41 -7.31 -9.54 -3.68
CA ILE A 41 -5.97 -10.13 -3.51
C ILE A 41 -5.59 -10.04 -2.02
N ASP A 42 -4.96 -11.09 -1.48
CA ASP A 42 -4.49 -11.07 -0.11
C ASP A 42 -3.35 -10.05 0.11
N ALA A 43 -3.16 -9.62 1.35
CA ALA A 43 -2.21 -8.57 1.69
C ALA A 43 -0.75 -8.94 1.34
N GLU A 44 -0.38 -10.22 1.46
CA GLU A 44 0.98 -10.69 1.20
C GLU A 44 1.29 -10.70 -0.30
N THR A 45 0.38 -11.26 -1.11
CA THR A 45 0.46 -11.23 -2.57
C THR A 45 0.39 -9.80 -3.10
N ALA A 46 -0.46 -8.95 -2.52
CA ALA A 46 -0.57 -7.55 -2.92
C ALA A 46 0.75 -6.79 -2.68
N LYS A 47 1.40 -7.02 -1.52
CA LYS A 47 2.72 -6.48 -1.18
C LYS A 47 3.78 -6.97 -2.17
N GLN A 48 3.92 -8.28 -2.36
CA GLN A 48 4.93 -8.85 -3.25
C GLN A 48 4.80 -8.33 -4.68
N GLN A 49 3.58 -8.24 -5.20
CA GLN A 49 3.37 -7.71 -6.55
C GLN A 49 3.58 -6.19 -6.63
N ALA A 50 3.44 -5.45 -5.53
CA ALA A 50 3.74 -4.02 -5.50
C ALA A 50 5.26 -3.78 -5.48
N GLU A 51 6.00 -4.54 -4.67
CA GLU A 51 7.47 -4.49 -4.58
C GLU A 51 8.15 -5.01 -5.86
N SER A 52 7.56 -5.99 -6.55
CA SER A 52 8.16 -6.60 -7.76
C SER A 52 8.15 -5.69 -9.00
N LYS A 53 7.54 -4.50 -8.93
CA LYS A 53 7.52 -3.54 -10.04
C LYS A 53 8.67 -2.53 -10.02
N HIS A 54 9.55 -2.61 -9.02
CA HIS A 54 10.67 -1.69 -8.82
C HIS A 54 12.00 -2.19 -9.39
#